data_AF-A0A8J5QH90-F1
#
_entry.id   AF-A0A8J5QH90-F1
#
_cell.length_a   1.000
_cell.length_b   1.000
_cell.length_c   1.000
_cell.angle_alpha   90.00
_cell.angle_beta   90.00
_cell.angle_gamma   90.00
#
_symmetry.space_group_name_H-M   'P 1'
#
loop_
_entity.id
_entity.type
_entity.pdbx_description
1 polymer ?
#
loop_
_entity_poly.entity_id
_entity_poly.type
_entity_poly.pdbx_seq_one_letter_code
_entity_poly.pdbx_strand_id
1 'polypeptide(L)'
;HPIETKQRHVGVCAGVYTQSHAIAYVAEIFDKVGKLDNLKKFISDHGIKFYGLSEDVLSKHKGESTWLVERENKVPEVFANSDVSVVPFKAGDVLKYAVEWR
;
A
#
# COMPACT_ATOMS: atom_id res chain seq x y z
N HIS A 1 1.50 12.22 -7.09
CA HIS A 1 1.62 13.49 -7.81
C HIS A 1 0.27 13.90 -8.35
N PRO A 2 -0.07 15.20 -8.34
CA PRO A 2 -1.30 15.70 -8.93
C PRO A 2 -1.44 15.30 -10.41
N ILE A 3 -2.65 15.01 -10.87
CA ILE A 3 -2.92 14.50 -12.23
C ILE A 3 -2.33 15.42 -13.31
N GLU A 4 -2.43 16.74 -13.14
CA GLU A 4 -1.93 17.75 -14.07
C GLU A 4 -0.41 17.74 -14.25
N THR A 5 0.32 17.17 -13.29
CA THR A 5 1.78 16.99 -13.38
C THR A 5 2.17 15.67 -14.08
N LYS A 6 1.20 14.77 -14.27
CA LYS A 6 1.35 13.50 -14.98
C LYS A 6 0.87 13.58 -16.44
N GLN A 7 0.02 14.54 -16.78
CA GLN A 7 -0.52 14.77 -18.12
C GLN A 7 0.23 15.89 -18.87
N ARG A 8 1.56 15.77 -18.99
CA ARG A 8 2.42 16.73 -19.71
C ARG A 8 3.22 16.02 -20.79
N HIS A 9 3.61 16.73 -21.85
CA HIS A 9 4.35 16.16 -22.99
C HIS A 9 5.86 16.05 -22.73
N VAL A 10 6.43 16.92 -21.90
CA VAL A 10 7.83 16.89 -21.44
C VAL A 10 7.85 17.19 -19.94
N GLY A 11 8.80 16.61 -19.21
CA GLY A 11 8.96 16.86 -17.78
C GLY A 11 7.85 16.25 -16.92
N VAL A 12 7.34 15.08 -17.32
CA VAL A 12 6.34 14.33 -16.53
C VAL A 12 6.91 13.98 -15.17
N CYS A 13 6.20 14.29 -14.08
CA CYS A 13 6.68 13.95 -12.74
C CYS A 13 6.79 12.43 -12.54
N ALA A 14 7.96 11.97 -12.11
CA ALA A 14 8.23 10.58 -11.80
C ALA A 14 7.60 10.19 -10.46
N GLY A 15 6.90 9.04 -10.42
CA GLY A 15 6.27 8.53 -9.20
C GLY A 15 4.92 7.87 -9.48
N VAL A 16 4.59 6.89 -8.64
CA VAL A 16 3.36 6.09 -8.69
C VAL A 16 2.72 6.13 -7.30
N TYR A 17 1.42 6.43 -7.22
CA TYR A 17 0.72 6.52 -5.93
C TYR A 17 0.16 5.15 -5.53
N THR A 18 0.82 4.48 -4.59
CA THR A 18 0.43 3.14 -4.10
C THR A 18 -0.12 3.13 -2.68
N GLN A 19 0.05 4.23 -1.93
CA GLN A 19 -0.16 4.28 -0.48
C GLN A 19 -1.52 3.74 -0.02
N SER A 20 -2.61 4.07 -0.74
CA SER A 20 -3.97 3.72 -0.33
C SER A 20 -4.25 2.21 -0.28
N HIS A 21 -3.46 1.38 -0.98
CA HIS A 21 -3.65 -0.07 -1.06
C HIS A 21 -2.31 -0.82 -0.96
N ALA A 22 -1.29 -0.21 -0.35
CA ALA A 22 0.09 -0.69 -0.42
C ALA A 22 0.25 -2.17 -0.02
N ILE A 23 -0.32 -2.57 1.12
CA ILE A 23 -0.23 -3.95 1.60
C ILE A 23 -1.02 -4.91 0.70
N ALA A 24 -2.21 -4.52 0.23
CA ALA A 24 -3.02 -5.36 -0.66
C ALA A 24 -2.30 -5.64 -1.99
N TYR A 25 -1.62 -4.64 -2.57
CA TYR A 25 -0.83 -4.85 -3.79
C TYR A 25 0.31 -5.85 -3.59
N VAL A 26 0.99 -5.82 -2.44
CA VAL A 26 2.07 -6.77 -2.16
C VAL A 26 1.50 -8.16 -1.88
N ALA A 27 0.36 -8.24 -1.17
CA ALA A 27 -0.33 -9.50 -0.91
C ALA A 27 -0.69 -10.23 -2.21
N GLU A 28 -1.22 -9.53 -3.23
CA GLU A 28 -1.48 -10.08 -4.57
C GLU A 28 -0.25 -10.75 -5.19
N ILE A 29 0.92 -10.13 -5.06
CA ILE A 29 2.16 -10.65 -5.64
C ILE A 29 2.58 -11.93 -4.92
N PHE A 30 2.56 -11.92 -3.58
CA PHE A 30 2.95 -13.05 -2.76
C PHE A 30 1.97 -14.23 -2.91
N ASP A 31 0.67 -13.96 -3.01
CA ASP A 31 -0.34 -14.99 -3.25
C ASP A 31 -0.18 -15.63 -4.63
N LYS A 32 0.03 -14.84 -5.69
CA LYS A 32 0.26 -15.35 -7.06
C LYS A 32 1.41 -16.33 -7.18
N VAL A 33 2.43 -16.23 -6.33
CA VAL A 33 3.58 -17.14 -6.31
C VAL A 33 3.49 -18.21 -5.21
N GLY A 34 2.34 -18.30 -4.51
CA GLY A 34 2.12 -19.28 -3.45
C GLY A 34 3.02 -19.08 -2.23
N LYS A 35 3.34 -17.82 -1.89
CA LYS A 35 4.24 -17.43 -0.79
C LYS A 35 3.64 -16.46 0.21
N LEU A 36 2.32 -16.44 0.37
CA LEU A 36 1.64 -15.54 1.30
C LEU A 36 2.14 -15.68 2.76
N ASP A 37 2.64 -16.86 3.13
CA ASP A 37 3.32 -17.15 4.40
C ASP A 37 4.56 -16.28 4.68
N ASN A 38 5.18 -15.73 3.63
CA ASN A 38 6.34 -14.85 3.74
C ASN A 38 6.00 -13.35 3.71
N LEU A 39 4.72 -13.00 3.53
CA LEU A 39 4.30 -11.60 3.42
C LEU A 39 4.67 -10.79 4.66
N LYS A 40 4.37 -11.29 5.86
CA LYS A 40 4.65 -10.60 7.13
C LYS A 40 6.13 -10.26 7.27
N LYS A 41 7.01 -11.19 6.91
CA LYS A 41 8.46 -10.98 6.97
C LYS A 41 8.88 -9.84 6.05
N PHE A 42 8.32 -9.79 4.85
CA PHE A 42 8.62 -8.76 3.86
C PHE A 42 8.09 -7.37 4.25
N ILE A 43 6.84 -7.26 4.68
CA ILE A 43 6.20 -5.96 4.96
C ILE A 43 6.50 -5.42 6.37
N SER A 44 7.08 -6.23 7.26
CA SER A 44 7.30 -5.86 8.66
C SER A 44 8.66 -6.33 9.19
N ASP A 45 8.84 -7.63 9.41
CA ASP A 45 9.94 -8.15 10.26
C ASP A 45 11.34 -7.78 9.73
N HIS A 46 11.55 -7.87 8.43
CA HIS A 46 12.84 -7.55 7.81
C HIS A 46 13.17 -6.06 7.90
N GLY A 47 12.17 -5.18 7.72
CA GLY A 47 12.35 -3.73 7.85
C GLY A 47 12.67 -3.33 9.29
N ILE A 48 11.89 -3.83 10.25
CA ILE A 48 12.12 -3.60 11.69
C ILE A 48 13.54 -4.01 12.08
N LYS A 49 13.97 -5.21 11.67
CA LYS A 49 15.32 -5.72 11.95
C LYS A 49 16.40 -4.89 11.27
N PHE A 50 16.24 -4.55 9.99
CA PHE A 50 17.25 -3.83 9.22
C PHE A 50 17.47 -2.41 9.73
N TYR A 51 16.39 -1.69 10.05
CA TYR A 51 16.45 -0.33 10.59
C TYR A 51 16.73 -0.28 12.09
N GLY A 52 16.79 -1.43 12.77
CA GLY A 52 17.06 -1.49 14.21
C GLY A 52 16.01 -0.75 15.05
N LEU A 53 14.73 -0.81 14.65
CA LEU A 53 13.67 -0.12 15.38
C LEU A 53 13.58 -0.67 16.81
N SER A 54 13.71 0.23 17.77
CA SER A 54 13.76 -0.10 19.19
C SER A 54 12.36 -0.37 19.76
N GLU A 55 12.31 -1.05 20.90
CA GLU A 55 11.05 -1.36 21.57
C GLU A 55 10.26 -0.11 21.99
N ASP A 56 10.91 1.01 22.29
CA ASP A 56 10.23 2.27 22.60
C ASP A 56 9.50 2.87 21.39
N VAL A 57 9.98 2.62 20.16
CA VAL A 57 9.28 3.01 18.93
C VAL A 57 8.12 2.06 18.66
N LEU A 58 8.37 0.76 18.73
CA LEU A 58 7.36 -0.27 18.43
C LEU A 58 6.22 -0.26 19.46
N SER A 59 6.50 0.01 20.73
CA SER A 59 5.50 0.00 21.80
C SER A 59 4.46 1.11 21.70
N LYS A 60 4.71 2.18 20.92
CA LYS A 60 3.71 3.23 20.65
C LYS A 60 2.47 2.70 19.91
N HIS A 61 2.63 1.60 19.18
CA HIS A 61 1.55 0.92 18.45
C HIS A 61 1.18 -0.40 19.12
N LYS A 62 1.50 -0.59 20.40
CA LYS A 62 1.21 -1.83 21.12
C LYS A 62 -0.31 -2.01 21.23
N GLY A 63 -0.81 -3.09 20.63
CA GLY A 63 -2.23 -3.40 20.58
C GLY A 63 -2.88 -3.02 19.24
N GLU A 64 -2.19 -2.28 18.38
CA GLU A 64 -2.63 -2.05 17.01
C GLU A 64 -2.08 -3.17 16.11
N SER A 65 -2.96 -3.74 15.30
CA SER A 65 -2.60 -4.81 14.38
C SER A 65 -3.24 -4.59 13.02
N THR A 66 -2.44 -4.78 11.98
CA THR A 66 -2.92 -4.78 10.60
C THR A 66 -3.33 -6.19 10.21
N TRP A 67 -4.58 -6.35 9.78
CA TRP A 67 -5.14 -7.60 9.30
C TRP A 67 -5.30 -7.55 7.78
N LEU A 68 -4.73 -8.54 7.09
CA LEU A 68 -5.04 -8.80 5.69
C LEU A 68 -6.29 -9.68 5.64
N VAL A 69 -7.33 -9.21 4.94
CA VAL A 69 -8.59 -9.94 4.79
C VAL A 69 -8.84 -10.25 3.33
N GLU A 70 -9.27 -11.47 3.03
CA GLU A 70 -9.72 -11.85 1.69
C GLU A 70 -11.14 -11.31 1.47
N ARG A 71 -11.21 -10.18 0.76
CA ARG A 71 -12.43 -9.44 0.44
C ARG A 71 -12.15 -8.58 -0.78
N GLU A 72 -13.09 -8.56 -1.72
CA GLU A 72 -13.02 -7.67 -2.88
C GLU A 72 -12.76 -6.22 -2.44
N ASN A 73 -11.72 -5.65 -3.03
CA ASN A 73 -11.25 -4.32 -2.72
C ASN A 73 -11.00 -3.56 -4.02
N LYS A 74 -11.97 -2.74 -4.40
CA LYS A 74 -11.91 -1.98 -5.65
C LYS A 74 -11.03 -0.74 -5.49
N VAL A 75 -10.02 -0.61 -6.34
CA VAL A 75 -9.17 0.57 -6.41
C VAL A 75 -9.96 1.71 -7.08
N PRO A 76 -10.15 2.87 -6.43
CA PRO A 76 -10.82 4.01 -7.05
C PRO A 76 -10.08 4.52 -8.30
N GLU A 77 -10.82 5.08 -9.24
CA GLU A 77 -10.23 5.71 -10.44
C GLU A 77 -9.35 6.92 -10.09
N VAL A 78 -9.80 7.69 -9.09
CA VAL A 78 -9.15 8.92 -8.64
C VAL A 78 -9.33 9.04 -7.12
N PHE A 79 -8.28 9.46 -6.42
CA PHE A 79 -8.36 10.02 -5.08
C PHE A 79 -8.25 11.54 -5.17
N ALA A 80 -9.20 12.26 -4.57
CA ALA A 80 -9.21 13.72 -4.59
C ALA A 80 -9.52 14.29 -3.20
N ASN A 81 -8.91 15.44 -2.88
CA ASN A 81 -9.34 16.33 -1.82
C ASN A 81 -9.60 17.73 -2.40
N SER A 82 -9.74 18.76 -1.57
CA SER A 82 -9.98 20.15 -2.02
C SER A 82 -8.87 20.71 -2.91
N ASP A 83 -7.64 20.18 -2.80
CA ASP A 83 -6.45 20.82 -3.37
C ASP A 83 -5.78 19.97 -4.46
N VAL A 84 -5.90 18.64 -4.39
CA VAL A 84 -5.14 17.70 -5.20
C VAL A 84 -6.00 16.51 -5.61
N SER A 85 -5.89 16.12 -6.88
CA SER A 85 -6.39 14.85 -7.41
C SER A 85 -5.23 13.97 -7.86
N VAL A 86 -5.28 12.66 -7.58
CA VAL A 86 -4.25 11.68 -7.91
C VAL A 86 -4.89 10.42 -8.47
N VAL A 87 -4.35 9.91 -9.59
CA VAL A 87 -4.67 8.56 -10.08
C VAL A 87 -3.81 7.54 -9.31
N PRO A 88 -4.40 6.58 -8.58
CA PRO A 88 -3.65 5.54 -7.89
C PRO A 88 -3.10 4.51 -8.88
N PHE A 89 -2.10 3.74 -8.42
CA PHE A 89 -1.68 2.54 -9.10
C PHE A 89 -2.87 1.59 -9.31
N LYS A 90 -2.99 0.97 -10.48
CA LYS A 90 -4.07 0.01 -10.80
C LYS A 90 -5.49 0.57 -10.57
N ALA A 91 -5.68 1.86 -10.84
CA ALA A 91 -7.00 2.51 -10.86
C ALA A 91 -8.03 1.66 -11.62
N GLY A 92 -9.21 1.45 -11.02
CA GLY A 92 -10.31 0.67 -11.62
C GLY A 92 -10.25 -0.84 -11.36
N ASP A 93 -9.09 -1.40 -11.03
CA ASP A 93 -8.94 -2.83 -10.77
C ASP A 93 -9.60 -3.27 -9.45
N VAL A 94 -9.90 -4.56 -9.35
CA VAL A 94 -10.35 -5.21 -8.12
C VAL A 94 -9.22 -6.08 -7.57
N LEU A 95 -8.87 -5.86 -6.30
CA LEU A 95 -7.93 -6.70 -5.55
C LEU A 95 -8.71 -7.74 -4.73
N LYS A 96 -8.12 -8.92 -4.56
CA LYS A 96 -8.62 -10.02 -3.72
C LYS A 96 -8.53 -9.69 -2.24
N TYR A 97 -7.62 -8.80 -1.85
CA TYR A 97 -7.33 -8.48 -0.46
C TYR A 97 -7.66 -7.04 -0.07
N ALA A 98 -8.16 -6.87 1.15
CA ALA A 98 -8.29 -5.60 1.84
C ALA A 98 -7.49 -5.60 3.15
N VAL A 99 -7.35 -4.42 3.75
CA VAL A 99 -6.67 -4.23 5.03
C VAL A 99 -7.66 -3.69 6.06
N GLU A 100 -7.59 -4.23 7.28
CA GLU A 100 -8.32 -3.74 8.44
C GLU A 100 -7.34 -3.46 9.59
N TRP A 101 -7.68 -2.49 10.44
CA TRP A 101 -6.98 -2.20 11.68
C TRP A 101 -7.82 -2.70 12.84
N ARG A 102 -7.19 -3.46 13.74
CA ARG A 102 -7.81 -4.00 14.96
C ARG A 102 -6.90 -3.79 16.16
#